data_AF-A0A7K0N4E4-F1
#
_entry.id   AF-A0A7K0N4E4-F1
#
_cell.length_a   1.000
_cell.length_b   1.000
_cell.length_c   1.000
_cell.angle_alpha   90.00
_cell.angle_beta   90.00
_cell.angle_gamma   90.00
#
_symmetry.space_group_name_H-M   'P 1'
#
loop_
_entity.id
_entity.type
_entity.pdbx_description
1 polymer ?
#
loop_
_entity_poly.entity_id
_entity_poly.type
_entity_poly.pdbx_seq_one_letter_code
_entity_poly.pdbx_strand_id
1 'polypeptide(L)'
;MSKKKPKQNVKSRAPLMSNKKRRNLFFISLTFFVLKLILIPTLQNGGWLGADGENYLNAMNGLIKDGIFSSERLLSYWPAGYSIILWSLSKLSTVHLIEVISIFQTTIYFVSCAYFAEKLRQTSLFRLAVPTAFILALNPTLSLSSFAVGYENLAAAFLILSIGLIIHTQLNPSNKTLWKTLPVVAGLQGLSAFIQPRFLLISFFIFLVWGLKLSTRKQGALLLIAGMAIVMILPAGEIVRNIKANSFVALSTNLGTTMFIGIGDGATGGYNGKFNGVPCPASEKGNEAQVDSAKVKCALIWYAKNPGKTLVLSFKKSEFFWSPWSGPLANGTMARNPWAKIDPVHNIEQSPSGYTLVHGWIGKTISWLWLLGGLALMFIGFGWIWRKGDLEKLIAILALTPVILAWISSIGTIGDHRFRVPTMGVSLFLQVAGAIALKIKFMKTAGLSALEPKASAR
;
A
#
# COMPACT_ATOMS: atom_id res chain seq x y z
N MET A 1 -33.91 15.46 -43.12
CA MET A 1 -33.53 14.33 -42.24
C MET A 1 -32.56 14.82 -41.16
N SER A 2 -33.07 15.08 -39.96
CA SER A 2 -32.31 15.63 -38.82
C SER A 2 -31.63 14.52 -38.03
N LYS A 3 -30.29 14.57 -37.93
CA LYS A 3 -29.48 13.63 -37.11
C LYS A 3 -29.70 13.95 -35.62
N LYS A 4 -30.43 13.08 -34.93
CA LYS A 4 -30.56 13.07 -33.46
C LYS A 4 -29.17 12.95 -32.82
N LYS A 5 -28.76 13.99 -32.09
CA LYS A 5 -27.65 13.92 -31.12
C LYS A 5 -28.01 12.92 -30.01
N PRO A 6 -27.10 12.04 -29.57
CA PRO A 6 -27.38 11.15 -28.45
C PRO A 6 -27.45 11.97 -27.15
N LYS A 7 -28.59 11.89 -26.47
CA LYS A 7 -28.79 12.43 -25.12
C LYS A 7 -27.81 11.73 -24.17
N GLN A 8 -26.83 12.47 -23.66
CA GLN A 8 -26.10 12.07 -22.47
C GLN A 8 -27.09 12.04 -21.30
N ASN A 9 -27.40 10.85 -20.81
CA ASN A 9 -28.10 10.67 -19.55
C ASN A 9 -27.18 11.17 -18.43
N VAL A 10 -27.39 12.42 -18.03
CA VAL A 10 -26.86 12.99 -16.79
C VAL A 10 -27.53 12.23 -15.64
N LYS A 11 -26.90 11.13 -15.20
CA LYS A 11 -27.28 10.47 -13.94
C LYS A 11 -27.18 11.51 -12.83
N SER A 12 -28.30 11.67 -12.13
CA SER A 12 -28.48 12.53 -10.95
C SER A 12 -27.24 12.59 -10.07
N ARG A 13 -26.71 13.80 -9.84
CA ARG A 13 -25.74 14.07 -8.77
C ARG A 13 -26.32 13.48 -7.48
N ALA A 14 -25.57 12.61 -6.81
CA ALA A 14 -25.96 12.15 -5.47
C ALA A 14 -26.22 13.37 -4.58
N PRO A 15 -27.24 13.35 -3.69
CA PRO A 15 -27.51 14.47 -2.82
C PRO A 15 -26.24 14.79 -2.03
N LEU A 16 -25.74 16.02 -2.19
CA LEU A 16 -24.63 16.54 -1.41
C LEU A 16 -25.00 16.35 0.07
N MET A 17 -24.22 15.55 0.80
CA MET A 17 -24.40 15.47 2.26
C MET A 17 -24.38 16.88 2.85
N SER A 18 -25.24 17.13 3.84
CA SER A 18 -25.35 18.43 4.51
C SER A 18 -23.99 19.00 4.93
N ASN A 19 -23.87 20.33 4.94
CA ASN A 19 -22.64 21.03 5.37
C ASN A 19 -22.10 20.54 6.72
N LYS A 20 -23.00 20.11 7.63
CA LYS A 20 -22.64 19.50 8.92
C LYS A 20 -21.81 18.22 8.75
N LYS A 21 -22.18 17.31 7.85
CA LYS A 21 -21.43 16.08 7.60
C LYS A 21 -20.10 16.32 6.86
N ARG A 22 -20.04 17.32 5.98
CA ARG A 22 -18.78 17.76 5.34
C ARG A 22 -17.79 18.27 6.39
N ARG A 23 -18.27 19.12 7.30
CA ARG A 23 -17.49 19.66 8.41
C ARG A 23 -16.97 18.56 9.34
N ASN A 24 -17.81 17.56 9.65
CA ASN A 24 -17.41 16.43 10.50
C ASN A 24 -16.30 15.57 9.89
N LEU A 25 -16.31 15.33 8.57
CA LEU A 25 -15.28 14.51 7.91
C LEU A 25 -13.89 15.14 8.02
N PHE A 26 -13.81 16.45 7.76
CA PHE A 26 -12.56 17.20 7.88
C PHE A 26 -12.08 17.23 9.34
N PHE A 27 -12.99 17.48 10.30
CA PHE A 27 -12.63 17.49 11.72
C PHE A 27 -12.12 16.14 12.21
N ILE A 28 -12.71 15.01 11.80
CA ILE A 28 -12.21 13.68 12.20
C ILE A 28 -10.74 13.53 11.80
N SER A 29 -10.42 13.72 10.52
CA SER A 29 -9.05 13.58 10.04
C SER A 29 -8.11 14.61 10.68
N LEU A 30 -8.57 15.85 10.87
CA LEU A 30 -7.76 16.93 11.45
C LEU A 30 -7.47 16.68 12.93
N THR A 31 -8.45 16.21 13.70
CA THR A 31 -8.27 15.88 15.12
C THR A 31 -7.19 14.82 15.27
N PHE A 32 -7.24 13.73 14.50
CA PHE A 32 -6.19 12.70 14.56
C PHE A 32 -4.84 13.22 14.09
N PHE A 33 -4.81 14.08 13.07
CA PHE A 33 -3.57 14.71 12.63
C PHE A 33 -2.94 15.58 13.74
N VAL A 34 -3.72 16.44 14.39
CA VAL A 34 -3.25 17.31 15.48
C VAL A 34 -2.80 16.48 16.69
N LEU A 35 -3.58 15.45 17.07
CA LEU A 35 -3.18 14.53 18.14
C LEU A 35 -1.82 13.89 17.84
N LYS A 36 -1.59 13.47 16.59
CA LYS A 36 -0.29 12.92 16.19
C LYS A 36 0.84 13.94 16.30
N LEU A 37 0.62 15.18 15.87
CA LEU A 37 1.63 16.23 16.00
C LEU A 37 1.98 16.52 17.46
N ILE A 38 1.00 16.45 18.37
CA ILE A 38 1.23 16.58 19.82
C ILE A 38 2.00 15.37 20.38
N LEU A 39 1.74 14.16 19.86
CA LEU A 39 2.41 12.94 20.32
C LEU A 39 3.86 12.85 19.86
N ILE A 40 4.20 13.33 18.65
CA ILE A 40 5.55 13.19 18.08
C ILE A 40 6.64 13.67 19.06
N PRO A 41 6.60 14.88 19.64
CA PRO A 41 7.62 15.35 20.59
C PRO A 41 7.74 14.51 21.87
N THR A 42 6.70 13.77 22.23
CA THR A 42 6.72 12.89 23.43
C THR A 42 7.38 11.54 23.16
N LEU A 43 7.60 11.19 21.88
CA LEU A 43 8.30 9.97 21.50
C LEU A 43 9.81 10.17 21.63
N GLN A 44 10.51 9.12 22.06
CA GLN A 44 11.97 9.10 22.02
C GLN A 44 12.45 9.39 20.59
N ASN A 45 13.24 10.46 20.41
CA ASN A 45 13.72 10.97 19.13
C ASN A 45 12.62 11.39 18.12
N GLY A 46 11.37 11.57 18.54
CA GLY A 46 10.27 11.96 17.65
C GLY A 46 9.66 10.85 16.79
N GLY A 47 10.02 9.59 17.03
CA GLY A 47 9.52 8.46 16.24
C GLY A 47 10.26 7.15 16.51
N TRP A 48 10.10 6.17 15.62
CA TRP A 48 10.68 4.85 15.75
C TRP A 48 11.35 4.36 14.48
N LEU A 49 12.16 3.32 14.60
CA LEU A 49 12.70 2.59 13.46
C LEU A 49 11.67 1.56 12.99
N GLY A 50 11.36 1.58 11.69
CA GLY A 50 10.58 0.52 11.07
C GLY A 50 11.39 -0.76 10.88
N ALA A 51 10.84 -1.70 10.11
CA ALA A 51 11.46 -2.99 9.83
C ALA A 51 12.90 -2.87 9.26
N ASP A 52 13.12 -1.91 8.36
CA ASP A 52 14.42 -1.59 7.76
C ASP A 52 14.86 -0.16 8.11
N GLY A 53 14.47 0.38 9.27
CA GLY A 53 14.76 1.77 9.62
C GLY A 53 16.25 2.09 9.64
N GLU A 54 17.05 1.26 10.30
CA GLU A 54 18.51 1.39 10.40
C GLU A 54 19.17 1.34 9.03
N ASN A 55 18.68 0.42 8.21
CA ASN A 55 19.12 0.19 6.85
C ASN A 55 18.95 1.44 5.97
N TYR A 56 17.79 2.10 6.04
CA TYR A 56 17.54 3.34 5.33
C TYR A 56 18.38 4.51 5.84
N LEU A 57 18.59 4.60 7.17
CA LEU A 57 19.43 5.63 7.78
C LEU A 57 20.91 5.45 7.46
N ASN A 58 21.41 4.22 7.44
CA ASN A 58 22.79 3.91 7.05
C ASN A 58 23.03 4.24 5.57
N ALA A 59 22.11 3.88 4.69
CA ALA A 59 22.15 4.28 3.29
C ALA A 59 22.12 5.82 3.12
N MET A 60 21.29 6.51 3.92
CA MET A 60 21.25 7.98 3.96
C MET A 60 22.59 8.58 4.43
N ASN A 61 23.25 7.99 5.42
CA ASN A 61 24.55 8.45 5.89
C ASN A 61 25.61 8.36 4.79
N GLY A 62 25.56 7.34 3.94
CA GLY A 62 26.37 7.28 2.71
C GLY A 62 26.12 8.47 1.78
N LEU A 63 24.85 8.85 1.58
CA LEU A 63 24.49 10.05 0.80
C LEU A 63 24.97 11.36 1.44
N ILE A 64 24.95 11.46 2.77
CA ILE A 64 25.49 12.63 3.49
C ILE A 64 27.00 12.75 3.24
N LYS A 65 27.72 11.63 3.25
CA LYS A 65 29.17 11.58 3.13
C LYS A 65 29.66 11.83 1.71
N ASP A 66 29.10 11.11 0.73
CA ASP A 66 29.65 11.07 -0.64
C ASP A 66 28.68 11.66 -1.69
N GLY A 67 27.53 12.18 -1.26
CA GLY A 67 26.51 12.74 -2.15
C GLY A 67 25.70 11.70 -2.92
N ILE A 68 24.99 12.16 -3.95
CA ILE A 68 24.02 11.33 -4.70
C ILE A 68 24.64 10.12 -5.40
N PHE A 69 25.95 10.13 -5.67
CA PHE A 69 26.68 9.03 -6.29
C PHE A 69 27.49 8.18 -5.30
N SER A 70 27.15 8.21 -4.00
CA SER A 70 27.76 7.33 -2.99
C SER A 70 27.71 5.86 -3.40
N SER A 71 28.81 5.14 -3.22
CA SER A 71 28.93 3.70 -3.44
C SER A 71 28.49 2.86 -2.23
N GLU A 72 27.87 3.49 -1.22
CA GLU A 72 27.27 2.77 -0.08
C GLU A 72 26.33 1.67 -0.60
N ARG A 73 26.68 0.42 -0.30
CA ARG A 73 26.06 -0.79 -0.83
C ARG A 73 24.55 -0.83 -0.58
N LEU A 74 24.09 -0.30 0.55
CA LEU A 74 22.66 -0.29 0.87
C LEU A 74 21.81 0.52 -0.14
N LEU A 75 22.41 1.49 -0.83
CA LEU A 75 21.74 2.32 -1.86
C LEU A 75 21.62 1.61 -3.22
N SER A 76 22.28 0.47 -3.43
CA SER A 76 22.10 -0.37 -4.61
C SER A 76 21.48 -1.72 -4.27
N TYR A 77 21.64 -2.19 -3.04
CA TYR A 77 20.95 -3.38 -2.53
C TYR A 77 19.44 -3.15 -2.45
N TRP A 78 19.01 -2.06 -1.82
CA TRP A 78 17.63 -1.59 -1.88
C TRP A 78 17.47 -0.42 -2.86
N PRO A 79 16.24 -0.13 -3.29
CA PRO A 79 15.94 1.12 -3.99
C PRO A 79 16.42 2.31 -3.15
N ALA A 80 17.23 3.18 -3.75
CA ALA A 80 17.81 4.34 -3.08
C ALA A 80 16.75 5.41 -2.72
N GLY A 81 15.59 5.36 -3.37
CA GLY A 81 14.66 6.47 -3.37
C GLY A 81 14.15 6.89 -2.00
N TYR A 82 13.89 5.94 -1.09
CA TYR A 82 13.47 6.32 0.26
C TYR A 82 14.62 7.00 1.03
N SER A 83 15.84 6.45 0.96
CA SER A 83 17.02 7.07 1.58
C SER A 83 17.38 8.43 0.97
N ILE A 84 17.11 8.65 -0.31
CA ILE A 84 17.26 9.97 -0.97
C ILE A 84 16.23 10.98 -0.44
N ILE A 85 14.99 10.54 -0.17
CA ILE A 85 13.99 11.38 0.50
C ILE A 85 14.47 11.73 1.92
N LEU A 86 14.97 10.74 2.68
CA LEU A 86 15.51 10.98 4.03
C LEU A 86 16.68 11.97 4.00
N TRP A 87 17.60 11.81 3.03
CA TRP A 87 18.73 12.72 2.83
C TRP A 87 18.30 14.14 2.46
N SER A 88 17.17 14.28 1.76
CA SER A 88 16.60 15.60 1.47
C SER A 88 16.02 16.24 2.74
N LEU A 89 15.36 15.44 3.58
CA LEU A 89 14.79 15.89 4.87
C LEU A 89 15.88 16.20 5.91
N SER A 90 17.01 15.50 5.88
CA SER A 90 18.12 15.75 6.80
C SER A 90 18.76 17.12 6.62
N LYS A 91 18.51 17.80 5.49
CA LYS A 91 18.90 19.19 5.27
C LYS A 91 18.11 20.19 6.12
N LEU A 92 16.94 19.79 6.63
CA LEU A 92 16.15 20.61 7.57
C LEU A 92 16.69 20.48 8.99
N SER A 93 17.02 19.25 9.41
CA SER A 93 17.68 18.98 10.68
C SER A 93 18.27 17.56 10.66
N THR A 94 19.55 17.45 11.01
CA THR A 94 20.19 16.15 11.31
C THR A 94 19.98 15.73 12.75
N VAL A 95 19.86 16.69 13.67
CA VAL A 95 19.65 16.45 15.12
C VAL A 95 18.24 15.91 15.38
N HIS A 96 17.23 16.52 14.78
CA HIS A 96 15.82 16.14 14.94
C HIS A 96 15.29 15.38 13.70
N LEU A 97 16.15 14.59 13.04
CA LEU A 97 15.82 13.96 11.77
C LEU A 97 14.56 13.08 11.84
N ILE A 98 14.48 12.20 12.84
CA ILE A 98 13.34 11.27 12.98
C ILE A 98 12.03 12.04 13.21
N GLU A 99 12.07 13.12 14.00
CA GLU A 99 10.93 14.02 14.20
C GLU A 99 10.48 14.68 12.88
N VAL A 100 11.42 15.23 12.11
CA VAL A 100 11.15 15.81 10.78
C VAL A 100 10.53 14.77 9.84
N ILE A 101 11.04 13.54 9.82
CA ILE A 101 10.49 12.43 9.05
C ILE A 101 9.06 12.13 9.50
N SER A 102 8.81 11.99 10.80
CA SER A 102 7.49 11.72 11.37
C SER A 102 6.47 12.78 10.99
N ILE A 103 6.83 14.07 11.09
CA ILE A 103 5.96 15.20 10.72
C ILE A 103 5.66 15.17 9.21
N PHE A 104 6.68 14.98 8.38
CA PHE A 104 6.54 14.93 6.93
C PHE A 104 5.61 13.78 6.49
N GLN A 105 5.88 12.56 6.95
CA GLN A 105 5.09 11.37 6.62
C GLN A 105 3.66 11.47 7.12
N THR A 106 3.47 11.98 8.35
CA THR A 106 2.14 12.18 8.96
C THR A 106 1.32 13.21 8.19
N THR A 107 1.94 14.29 7.73
CA THR A 107 1.28 15.33 6.93
C THR A 107 0.81 14.80 5.59
N ILE A 108 1.68 14.09 4.86
CA ILE A 108 1.33 13.51 3.55
C ILE A 108 0.20 12.48 3.69
N TYR A 109 0.28 11.62 4.71
CA TYR A 109 -0.75 10.61 4.96
C TYR A 109 -2.10 11.25 5.32
N PHE A 110 -2.11 12.27 6.19
CA PHE A 110 -3.31 13.03 6.53
C PHE A 110 -3.98 13.64 5.29
N VAL A 111 -3.21 14.38 4.47
CA VAL A 111 -3.72 15.01 3.25
C VAL A 111 -4.32 13.97 2.31
N SER A 112 -3.64 12.84 2.13
CA SER A 112 -4.06 11.75 1.25
C SER A 112 -5.38 11.13 1.70
N CYS A 113 -5.50 10.78 2.98
CA CYS A 113 -6.70 10.19 3.55
C CYS A 113 -7.88 11.17 3.55
N ALA A 114 -7.66 12.42 3.95
CA ALA A 114 -8.69 13.46 3.96
C ALA A 114 -9.20 13.74 2.54
N TYR A 115 -8.30 13.85 1.56
CA TYR A 115 -8.67 14.07 0.16
C TYR A 115 -9.48 12.90 -0.40
N PHE A 116 -9.02 11.66 -0.20
CA PHE A 116 -9.72 10.47 -0.66
C PHE A 116 -11.13 10.37 -0.07
N ALA A 117 -11.28 10.53 1.25
CA ALA A 117 -12.57 10.50 1.91
C ALA A 117 -13.51 11.62 1.42
N GLU A 118 -12.98 12.82 1.16
CA GLU A 118 -13.76 13.92 0.59
C GLU A 118 -14.21 13.62 -0.85
N LYS A 119 -13.37 12.96 -1.66
CA LYS A 119 -13.80 12.53 -3.00
C LYS A 119 -14.83 11.42 -2.95
N LEU A 120 -14.70 10.44 -2.06
CA LEU A 120 -15.73 9.42 -1.85
C LEU A 120 -17.08 10.04 -1.45
N ARG A 121 -17.07 11.09 -0.61
CA ARG A 121 -18.28 11.81 -0.20
C ARG A 121 -19.09 12.37 -1.37
N GLN A 122 -18.41 12.76 -2.45
CA GLN A 122 -19.03 13.35 -3.63
C GLN A 122 -19.59 12.30 -4.62
N THR A 123 -19.44 11.01 -4.31
CA THR A 123 -19.97 9.89 -5.10
C THR A 123 -21.23 9.28 -4.47
N SER A 124 -21.83 8.26 -5.11
CA SER A 124 -22.92 7.49 -4.48
C SER A 124 -22.44 6.66 -3.27
N LEU A 125 -21.12 6.55 -3.06
CA LEU A 125 -20.49 5.91 -1.91
C LEU A 125 -20.37 6.82 -0.70
N PHE A 126 -21.08 7.96 -0.65
CA PHE A 126 -20.99 8.92 0.45
C PHE A 126 -21.15 8.31 1.85
N ARG A 127 -21.93 7.22 1.98
CA ARG A 127 -22.11 6.49 3.25
C ARG A 127 -20.82 5.82 3.74
N LEU A 128 -19.88 5.52 2.84
CA LEU A 128 -18.56 4.97 3.16
C LEU A 128 -17.56 6.04 3.59
N ALA A 129 -17.78 7.32 3.25
CA ALA A 129 -16.78 8.36 3.45
C ALA A 129 -16.36 8.52 4.93
N VAL A 130 -17.32 8.62 5.84
CA VAL A 130 -17.03 8.78 7.28
C VAL A 130 -16.39 7.52 7.89
N PRO A 131 -16.95 6.30 7.71
CA PRO A 131 -16.29 5.07 8.18
C PRO A 131 -14.89 4.87 7.60
N THR A 132 -14.68 5.24 6.33
CA THR A 132 -13.36 5.15 5.68
C THR A 132 -12.38 6.16 6.27
N ALA A 133 -12.80 7.41 6.47
CA ALA A 133 -11.95 8.41 7.13
C ALA A 133 -11.54 7.96 8.54
N PHE A 134 -12.48 7.38 9.29
CA PHE A 134 -12.23 6.87 10.63
C PHE A 134 -11.22 5.71 10.61
N ILE A 135 -11.45 4.66 9.81
CA ILE A 135 -10.55 3.51 9.78
C ILE A 135 -9.15 3.88 9.27
N LEU A 136 -9.04 4.79 8.29
CA LEU A 136 -7.73 5.22 7.78
C LEU A 136 -6.96 6.07 8.80
N ALA A 137 -7.66 6.88 9.59
CA ALA A 137 -7.04 7.72 10.61
C ALA A 137 -6.67 6.93 11.88
N LEU A 138 -7.45 5.91 12.24
CA LEU A 138 -7.32 5.19 13.51
C LEU A 138 -6.71 3.79 13.40
N ASN A 139 -6.62 3.21 12.20
CA ASN A 139 -6.00 1.90 12.07
C ASN A 139 -4.56 1.98 12.62
N PRO A 140 -4.23 1.27 13.70
CA PRO A 140 -3.00 1.55 14.44
C PRO A 140 -1.76 1.26 13.59
N THR A 141 -1.79 0.23 12.74
CA THR A 141 -0.67 -0.10 11.87
C THR A 141 -0.42 1.00 10.84
N LEU A 142 -1.44 1.40 10.08
CA LEU A 142 -1.26 2.47 9.08
C LEU A 142 -0.97 3.80 9.74
N SER A 143 -1.73 4.12 10.79
CA SER A 143 -1.65 5.41 11.45
C SER A 143 -0.32 5.58 12.18
N LEU A 144 0.15 4.59 12.94
CA LEU A 144 1.43 4.69 13.64
C LEU A 144 2.62 4.44 12.71
N SER A 145 2.44 3.79 11.56
CA SER A 145 3.52 3.66 10.58
C SER A 145 4.04 5.01 10.08
N SER A 146 3.26 6.09 10.20
CA SER A 146 3.75 7.44 9.87
C SER A 146 4.82 7.97 10.83
N PHE A 147 4.97 7.35 12.01
CA PHE A 147 6.03 7.65 12.99
C PHE A 147 7.24 6.73 12.87
N ALA A 148 7.18 5.73 11.98
CA ALA A 148 8.29 4.81 11.74
C ALA A 148 9.11 5.27 10.54
N VAL A 149 10.43 5.12 10.63
CA VAL A 149 11.33 5.20 9.47
C VAL A 149 11.10 3.96 8.60
N GLY A 150 10.26 4.11 7.58
CA GLY A 150 9.89 3.08 6.61
C GLY A 150 9.08 3.67 5.44
N TYR A 151 9.30 3.18 4.23
CA TYR A 151 8.67 3.71 3.02
C TYR A 151 7.16 3.43 2.94
N GLU A 152 6.65 2.48 3.75
CA GLU A 152 5.33 1.88 3.56
C GLU A 152 4.21 2.90 3.69
N ASN A 153 4.34 3.83 4.64
CA ASN A 153 3.35 4.89 4.86
C ASN A 153 3.29 5.86 3.68
N LEU A 154 4.44 6.27 3.13
CA LEU A 154 4.47 7.14 1.95
C LEU A 154 3.87 6.46 0.73
N ALA A 155 4.23 5.19 0.50
CA ALA A 155 3.66 4.41 -0.59
C ALA A 155 2.13 4.28 -0.48
N ALA A 156 1.61 4.01 0.73
CA ALA A 156 0.17 3.98 1.00
C ALA A 156 -0.50 5.33 0.74
N ALA A 157 0.13 6.42 1.21
CA ALA A 157 -0.40 7.78 1.03
C ALA A 157 -0.47 8.17 -0.46
N PHE A 158 0.60 7.95 -1.22
CA PHE A 158 0.65 8.25 -2.65
C PHE A 158 -0.38 7.45 -3.46
N LEU A 159 -0.59 6.17 -3.11
CA LEU A 159 -1.62 5.33 -3.73
C LEU A 159 -3.03 5.87 -3.46
N ILE A 160 -3.37 6.14 -2.20
CA ILE A 160 -4.69 6.65 -1.79
C ILE A 160 -4.96 8.01 -2.45
N LEU A 161 -3.98 8.91 -2.46
CA LEU A 161 -4.10 10.22 -3.09
C LEU A 161 -4.28 10.10 -4.61
N SER A 162 -3.54 9.20 -5.26
CA SER A 162 -3.67 8.92 -6.69
C SER A 162 -5.08 8.48 -7.05
N ILE A 163 -5.67 7.56 -6.29
CA ILE A 163 -7.05 7.11 -6.51
C ILE A 163 -8.04 8.25 -6.28
N GLY A 164 -7.85 9.05 -5.22
CA GLY A 164 -8.66 10.24 -4.97
C GLY A 164 -8.64 11.22 -6.14
N LEU A 165 -7.46 11.47 -6.72
CA LEU A 165 -7.28 12.33 -7.89
C LEU A 165 -7.96 11.76 -9.14
N ILE A 166 -7.87 10.45 -9.35
CA ILE A 166 -8.60 9.78 -10.44
C ILE A 166 -10.11 9.95 -10.25
N ILE A 167 -10.66 9.74 -9.05
CA ILE A 167 -12.08 9.99 -8.73
C ILE A 167 -12.45 11.44 -9.04
N HIS A 168 -11.59 12.41 -8.70
CA HIS A 168 -11.82 13.82 -8.99
C HIS A 168 -12.01 14.09 -10.50
N THR A 169 -11.22 13.44 -11.36
CA THR A 169 -11.37 13.56 -12.82
C THR A 169 -12.71 13.03 -13.32
N GLN A 170 -13.24 11.98 -12.70
CA GLN A 170 -14.53 11.40 -13.06
C GLN A 170 -15.70 12.24 -12.58
N LEU A 171 -15.56 12.89 -11.42
CA LEU A 171 -16.54 13.83 -10.89
C LEU A 171 -16.59 15.15 -11.68
N ASN A 172 -15.50 15.50 -12.36
CA ASN A 172 -15.35 16.75 -13.12
C ASN A 172 -14.82 16.45 -14.53
N PRO A 173 -15.61 15.73 -15.35
CA PRO A 173 -15.13 15.18 -16.62
C PRO A 173 -14.84 16.31 -17.61
N SER A 174 -13.57 16.54 -17.87
CA SER A 174 -13.11 17.40 -18.96
C SER A 174 -11.70 16.99 -19.38
N ASN A 175 -11.35 17.17 -20.65
CA ASN A 175 -9.98 16.93 -21.12
C ASN A 175 -8.96 17.78 -20.34
N LYS A 176 -9.32 19.03 -20.01
CA LYS A 176 -8.46 19.93 -19.23
C LYS A 176 -8.20 19.37 -17.82
N THR A 177 -9.23 18.89 -17.13
CA THR A 177 -9.09 18.25 -15.81
C THR A 177 -8.20 17.01 -15.93
N LEU A 178 -8.48 16.14 -16.91
CA LEU A 178 -7.76 14.89 -17.12
C LEU A 178 -6.25 15.12 -17.31
N TRP A 179 -5.87 15.97 -18.27
CA TRP A 179 -4.47 16.20 -18.62
C TRP A 179 -3.72 17.05 -17.59
N LYS A 180 -4.43 17.84 -16.76
CA LYS A 180 -3.82 18.49 -15.59
C LYS A 180 -3.58 17.51 -14.43
N THR A 181 -4.46 16.53 -14.26
CA THR A 181 -4.36 15.55 -13.16
C THR A 181 -3.37 14.43 -13.48
N LEU A 182 -3.23 14.03 -14.76
CA LEU A 182 -2.31 12.98 -15.19
C LEU A 182 -0.88 13.14 -14.66
N PRO A 183 -0.18 14.27 -14.86
CA PRO A 183 1.21 14.41 -14.39
C PRO A 183 1.32 14.35 -12.87
N VAL A 184 0.29 14.79 -12.12
CA VAL A 184 0.28 14.71 -10.66
C VAL A 184 0.13 13.25 -10.21
N VAL A 185 -0.82 12.51 -10.78
CA VAL A 185 -0.99 11.07 -10.49
C VAL A 185 0.26 10.28 -10.88
N ALA A 186 0.83 10.55 -12.06
CA ALA A 186 2.04 9.90 -12.52
C ALA A 186 3.28 10.25 -11.69
N GLY A 187 3.40 11.49 -11.21
CA GLY A 187 4.46 11.87 -10.27
C GLY A 187 4.34 11.13 -8.94
N LEU A 188 3.14 10.99 -8.37
CA LEU A 188 2.91 10.22 -7.13
C LEU A 188 3.21 8.73 -7.31
N GLN A 189 2.82 8.15 -8.45
CA GLN A 189 3.14 6.78 -8.80
C GLN A 189 4.65 6.59 -9.07
N GLY A 190 5.31 7.57 -9.70
CA GLY A 190 6.76 7.62 -9.87
C GLY A 190 7.50 7.65 -8.54
N LEU A 191 7.05 8.48 -7.58
CA LEU A 191 7.58 8.50 -6.22
C LEU A 191 7.37 7.16 -5.50
N SER A 192 6.23 6.51 -5.71
CA SER A 192 5.96 5.17 -5.16
C SER A 192 6.89 4.11 -5.75
N ALA A 193 7.17 4.17 -7.05
CA ALA A 193 8.10 3.27 -7.72
C ALA A 193 9.57 3.54 -7.32
N PHE A 194 9.91 4.81 -7.09
CA PHE A 194 11.23 5.26 -6.63
C PHE A 194 11.57 4.71 -5.24
N ILE A 195 10.61 4.68 -4.32
CA ILE A 195 10.82 4.08 -3.00
C ILE A 195 10.64 2.55 -3.01
N GLN A 196 9.84 2.02 -3.93
CA GLN A 196 9.46 0.60 -3.94
C GLN A 196 9.08 0.10 -5.37
N PRO A 197 10.00 -0.52 -6.12
CA PRO A 197 9.89 -0.82 -7.56
C PRO A 197 8.70 -1.67 -7.99
N ARG A 198 8.14 -2.49 -7.10
CA ARG A 198 6.90 -3.25 -7.39
C ARG A 198 5.73 -2.32 -7.74
N PHE A 199 5.78 -1.04 -7.37
CA PHE A 199 4.80 -0.06 -7.79
C PHE A 199 4.85 0.27 -9.28
N LEU A 200 5.91 -0.11 -10.03
CA LEU A 200 5.90 -0.03 -11.50
C LEU A 200 4.75 -0.85 -12.10
N LEU A 201 4.58 -2.08 -11.61
CA LEU A 201 3.50 -2.97 -12.04
C LEU A 201 2.14 -2.40 -11.62
N ILE A 202 2.02 -1.94 -10.38
CA ILE A 202 0.78 -1.33 -9.86
C ILE A 202 0.40 -0.09 -10.68
N SER A 203 1.37 0.78 -10.99
CA SER A 203 1.18 2.00 -11.79
C SER A 203 0.68 1.68 -13.18
N PHE A 204 1.29 0.70 -13.86
CA PHE A 204 0.85 0.24 -15.17
C PHE A 204 -0.63 -0.15 -15.16
N PHE A 205 -1.05 -0.97 -14.20
CA PHE A 205 -2.44 -1.41 -14.11
C PHE A 205 -3.40 -0.28 -13.67
N ILE A 206 -2.97 0.66 -12.82
CA ILE A 206 -3.78 1.85 -12.49
C ILE A 206 -4.05 2.66 -13.75
N PHE A 207 -3.03 2.96 -14.56
CA PHE A 207 -3.19 3.72 -15.80
C PHE A 207 -3.95 2.93 -16.86
N LEU A 208 -3.79 1.61 -16.94
CA LEU A 208 -4.57 0.76 -17.83
C LEU A 208 -6.06 0.83 -17.46
N VAL A 209 -6.40 0.61 -16.19
CA VAL A 209 -7.79 0.68 -15.69
C VAL A 209 -8.37 2.08 -15.91
N TRP A 210 -7.60 3.13 -15.63
CA TRP A 210 -8.05 4.50 -15.84
C TRP A 210 -8.26 4.82 -17.33
N GLY A 211 -7.32 4.42 -18.19
CA GLY A 211 -7.38 4.61 -19.63
C GLY A 211 -8.54 3.86 -20.29
N LEU A 212 -8.87 2.65 -19.81
CA LEU A 212 -10.03 1.87 -20.27
C LEU A 212 -11.37 2.54 -19.96
N LYS A 213 -11.42 3.50 -19.03
CA LYS A 213 -12.65 4.25 -18.72
C LYS A 213 -12.87 5.47 -19.63
N LEU A 214 -11.85 5.87 -20.42
CA LEU A 214 -11.97 7.01 -21.32
C LEU A 214 -12.85 6.70 -22.53
N SER A 215 -13.42 7.76 -23.14
CA SER A 215 -14.37 7.64 -24.26
C SER A 215 -13.76 7.05 -25.52
N THR A 216 -12.46 7.26 -25.75
CA THR A 216 -11.76 6.77 -26.94
C THR A 216 -10.56 5.91 -26.55
N ARG A 217 -10.37 4.79 -27.25
CA ARG A 217 -9.21 3.89 -27.04
C ARG A 217 -7.88 4.63 -27.27
N LYS A 218 -7.84 5.57 -28.21
CA LYS A 218 -6.66 6.41 -28.49
C LYS A 218 -6.26 7.27 -27.28
N GLN A 219 -7.23 7.93 -26.65
CA GLN A 219 -6.96 8.71 -25.42
C GLN A 219 -6.54 7.81 -24.26
N GLY A 220 -7.18 6.64 -24.13
CA GLY A 220 -6.78 5.63 -23.12
C GLY A 220 -5.34 5.18 -23.28
N ALA A 221 -4.93 4.85 -24.51
CA ALA A 221 -3.55 4.48 -24.82
C ALA A 221 -2.57 5.63 -24.57
N LEU A 222 -2.91 6.85 -24.99
CA LEU A 222 -2.08 8.04 -24.75
C LEU A 222 -1.90 8.32 -23.25
N LEU A 223 -2.97 8.19 -22.46
CA LEU A 223 -2.91 8.34 -21.00
C LEU A 223 -1.97 7.32 -20.37
N LEU A 224 -2.05 6.05 -20.80
CA LEU A 224 -1.17 4.99 -20.31
C LEU A 224 0.30 5.26 -20.66
N ILE A 225 0.58 5.58 -21.92
CA ILE A 225 1.95 5.84 -22.39
C ILE A 225 2.54 7.08 -21.69
N ALA A 226 1.81 8.19 -21.68
CA ALA A 226 2.29 9.43 -21.05
C ALA A 226 2.43 9.29 -19.53
N GLY A 227 1.48 8.60 -18.87
CA GLY A 227 1.55 8.31 -17.44
C GLY A 227 2.77 7.46 -17.10
N MET A 228 3.00 6.37 -17.83
CA MET A 228 4.17 5.51 -17.61
C MET A 228 5.49 6.21 -17.94
N ALA A 229 5.54 7.05 -18.98
CA ALA A 229 6.73 7.83 -19.28
C ALA A 229 7.15 8.72 -18.09
N ILE A 230 6.19 9.36 -17.42
CA ILE A 230 6.44 10.17 -16.22
C ILE A 230 6.85 9.30 -15.02
N VAL A 231 6.17 8.17 -14.80
CA VAL A 231 6.50 7.24 -13.70
C VAL A 231 7.96 6.77 -13.78
N MET A 232 8.45 6.50 -14.99
CA MET A 232 9.78 5.94 -15.21
C MET A 232 10.93 6.92 -14.96
N ILE A 233 10.67 8.23 -14.84
CA ILE A 233 11.73 9.25 -14.68
C ILE A 233 12.57 8.99 -13.43
N LEU A 234 11.93 8.77 -12.27
CA LEU A 234 12.65 8.58 -11.00
C LEU A 234 13.36 7.21 -10.94
N PRO A 235 12.73 6.08 -11.26
CA PRO A 235 13.42 4.78 -11.38
C PRO A 235 14.59 4.80 -12.38
N ALA A 236 14.46 5.49 -13.52
CA ALA A 236 15.57 5.66 -14.45
C ALA A 236 16.72 6.46 -13.82
N GLY A 237 16.40 7.48 -13.02
CA GLY A 237 17.38 8.21 -12.22
C GLY A 237 18.18 7.31 -11.26
N GLU A 238 17.54 6.34 -10.62
CA GLU A 238 18.23 5.35 -9.78
C GLU A 238 19.15 4.43 -10.58
N ILE A 239 18.72 4.00 -11.77
CA ILE A 239 19.57 3.21 -12.67
C ILE A 239 20.80 4.03 -13.08
N VAL A 240 20.63 5.29 -13.47
CA VAL A 240 21.73 6.19 -13.82
C VAL A 240 22.66 6.39 -12.61
N ARG A 241 22.11 6.53 -11.41
CA ARG A 241 22.88 6.59 -10.17
C ARG A 241 23.75 5.35 -10.01
N ASN A 242 23.18 4.15 -10.16
CA ASN A 242 23.90 2.89 -9.98
C ASN A 242 24.95 2.64 -11.08
N ILE A 243 24.72 3.11 -12.31
CA ILE A 243 25.74 3.09 -13.36
C ILE A 243 26.94 3.95 -12.96
N LYS A 244 26.70 5.16 -12.43
CA LYS A 244 27.78 6.08 -12.03
C LYS A 244 28.48 5.66 -10.74
N ALA A 245 27.73 5.20 -9.74
CA ALA A 245 28.25 4.88 -8.41
C ALA A 245 28.87 3.47 -8.34
N ASN A 246 28.32 2.51 -9.09
CA ASN A 246 28.65 1.09 -8.94
C ASN A 246 29.00 0.37 -10.25
N SER A 247 28.97 1.08 -11.39
CA SER A 247 29.31 0.53 -12.71
C SER A 247 28.44 -0.66 -13.16
N PHE A 248 27.18 -0.72 -12.71
CA PHE A 248 26.21 -1.72 -13.19
C PHE A 248 24.81 -1.13 -13.41
N VAL A 249 24.04 -1.78 -14.29
CA VAL A 249 22.67 -1.42 -14.63
C VAL A 249 21.71 -2.21 -13.74
N ALA A 250 21.24 -1.61 -12.66
CA ALA A 250 20.18 -2.17 -11.83
C ALA A 250 19.42 -1.04 -11.13
N LEU A 251 18.15 -1.29 -10.83
CA LEU A 251 17.40 -0.45 -9.90
C LEU A 251 17.77 -0.82 -8.46
N SER A 252 17.65 -2.10 -8.13
CA SER A 252 18.11 -2.69 -6.87
C SER A 252 18.65 -4.11 -7.09
N THR A 253 19.43 -4.63 -6.15
CA THR A 253 20.09 -5.96 -6.24
C THR A 253 19.61 -6.94 -5.14
N ASN A 254 18.39 -6.75 -4.63
CA ASN A 254 17.80 -7.59 -3.58
C ASN A 254 16.70 -8.56 -4.05
N LEU A 255 16.21 -8.46 -5.29
CA LEU A 255 15.05 -9.24 -5.74
C LEU A 255 15.34 -10.74 -5.76
N GLY A 256 16.45 -11.14 -6.37
CA GLY A 256 16.93 -12.51 -6.42
C GLY A 256 17.18 -13.09 -5.04
N THR A 257 17.79 -12.32 -4.14
CA THR A 257 17.95 -12.74 -2.73
C THR A 257 16.61 -12.97 -2.05
N THR A 258 15.64 -12.08 -2.27
CA THR A 258 14.28 -12.21 -1.70
C THR A 258 13.56 -13.44 -2.25
N MET A 259 13.66 -13.71 -3.54
CA MET A 259 13.10 -14.93 -4.15
C MET A 259 13.78 -16.19 -3.62
N PHE A 260 15.09 -16.16 -3.38
CA PHE A 260 15.86 -17.30 -2.88
C PHE A 260 15.46 -17.76 -1.50
N ILE A 261 15.19 -16.83 -0.59
CA ILE A 261 14.68 -17.16 0.76
C ILE A 261 13.33 -17.90 0.65
N GLY A 262 12.55 -17.61 -0.40
CA GLY A 262 11.22 -18.16 -0.62
C GLY A 262 11.13 -19.47 -1.39
N ILE A 263 12.23 -20.13 -1.77
CA ILE A 263 12.24 -21.37 -2.58
C ILE A 263 13.14 -22.44 -1.97
N GLY A 264 12.95 -23.71 -2.34
CA GLY A 264 13.78 -24.82 -1.85
C GLY A 264 13.16 -25.59 -0.70
N ASP A 265 13.78 -26.71 -0.34
CA ASP A 265 13.17 -27.69 0.58
C ASP A 265 13.14 -27.21 2.04
N GLY A 266 14.06 -26.30 2.40
CA GLY A 266 14.07 -25.62 3.70
C GLY A 266 13.25 -24.33 3.73
N ALA A 267 12.61 -23.93 2.62
CA ALA A 267 11.81 -22.71 2.61
C ALA A 267 10.51 -22.89 3.39
N THR A 268 10.21 -21.93 4.25
CA THR A 268 8.94 -21.90 5.01
C THR A 268 7.85 -21.13 4.28
N GLY A 269 8.21 -20.36 3.25
CA GLY A 269 7.35 -19.36 2.60
C GLY A 269 7.49 -17.95 3.17
N GLY A 270 8.23 -17.77 4.27
CA GLY A 270 8.47 -16.47 4.91
C GLY A 270 9.93 -16.30 5.31
N TYR A 271 10.25 -15.25 6.07
CA TYR A 271 11.60 -15.05 6.57
C TYR A 271 11.94 -16.13 7.60
N ASN A 272 13.02 -16.88 7.39
CA ASN A 272 13.51 -17.88 8.34
C ASN A 272 14.97 -17.65 8.79
N GLY A 273 15.62 -16.59 8.28
CA GLY A 273 16.94 -16.08 8.69
C GLY A 273 18.14 -17.02 8.55
N LYS A 274 17.90 -18.30 8.24
CA LYS A 274 18.90 -19.38 8.27
C LYS A 274 19.06 -20.09 6.94
N PHE A 275 18.12 -19.92 6.01
CA PHE A 275 18.09 -20.69 4.76
C PHE A 275 18.43 -19.81 3.55
N ASN A 276 19.37 -20.29 2.72
CA ASN A 276 19.92 -19.56 1.59
C ASN A 276 19.43 -20.05 0.21
N GLY A 277 18.24 -20.64 0.16
CA GLY A 277 17.60 -21.05 -1.09
C GLY A 277 18.18 -22.34 -1.67
N VAL A 278 18.33 -22.38 -2.99
CA VAL A 278 18.75 -23.57 -3.75
C VAL A 278 20.11 -23.35 -4.42
N PRO A 279 20.88 -24.41 -4.72
CA PRO A 279 22.14 -24.28 -5.44
C PRO A 279 21.97 -23.50 -6.75
N CYS A 280 22.80 -22.48 -6.95
CA CYS A 280 22.78 -21.64 -8.14
C CYS A 280 24.21 -21.20 -8.50
N PRO A 281 24.97 -22.05 -9.23
CA PRO A 281 26.37 -21.77 -9.57
C PRO A 281 26.57 -20.45 -10.32
N ALA A 282 25.59 -20.06 -11.13
CA ALA A 282 25.61 -18.78 -11.86
C ALA A 282 25.59 -17.54 -10.94
N SER A 283 25.26 -17.70 -9.66
CA SER A 283 25.25 -16.63 -8.66
C SER A 283 26.55 -16.52 -7.85
N GLU A 284 27.54 -17.39 -8.11
CA GLU A 284 28.83 -17.40 -7.41
C GLU A 284 29.85 -16.40 -8.00
N LYS A 285 29.59 -15.88 -9.20
CA LYS A 285 30.49 -14.99 -9.94
C LYS A 285 29.73 -13.79 -10.49
N GLY A 286 30.43 -12.66 -10.61
CA GLY A 286 29.91 -11.42 -11.19
C GLY A 286 29.67 -10.31 -10.18
N ASN A 287 29.24 -9.15 -10.68
CA ASN A 287 28.83 -8.03 -9.83
C ASN A 287 27.45 -8.29 -9.19
N GLU A 288 27.04 -7.45 -8.24
CA GLU A 288 25.78 -7.66 -7.50
C GLU A 288 24.54 -7.76 -8.40
N ALA A 289 24.48 -6.98 -9.48
CA ALA A 289 23.36 -7.02 -10.42
C ALA A 289 23.32 -8.34 -11.22
N GLN A 290 24.48 -8.88 -11.61
CA GLN A 290 24.60 -10.17 -12.28
C GLN A 290 24.21 -11.31 -11.33
N VAL A 291 24.70 -11.27 -10.08
CA VAL A 291 24.37 -12.24 -9.03
C VAL A 291 22.87 -12.23 -8.74
N ASP A 292 22.26 -11.05 -8.58
CA ASP A 292 20.82 -10.93 -8.33
C ASP A 292 20.00 -11.50 -9.50
N SER A 293 20.36 -11.13 -10.73
CA SER A 293 19.71 -11.64 -11.94
C SER A 293 19.84 -13.17 -12.09
N ALA A 294 21.01 -13.73 -11.74
CA ALA A 294 21.23 -15.18 -11.74
C ALA A 294 20.33 -15.87 -10.72
N LYS A 295 20.20 -15.32 -9.52
CA LYS A 295 19.29 -15.83 -8.49
C LYS A 295 17.83 -15.76 -8.95
N VAL A 296 17.37 -14.66 -9.55
CA VAL A 296 16.01 -14.58 -10.12
C VAL A 296 15.76 -15.71 -11.12
N LYS A 297 16.69 -15.93 -12.07
CA LYS A 297 16.58 -17.01 -13.06
C LYS A 297 16.52 -18.40 -12.40
N CYS A 298 17.42 -18.68 -11.47
CA CYS A 298 17.42 -19.94 -10.72
C CYS A 298 16.11 -20.16 -9.96
N ALA A 299 15.54 -19.11 -9.36
CA ALA A 299 14.27 -19.20 -8.66
C ALA A 299 13.10 -19.54 -9.58
N LEU A 300 13.02 -18.88 -10.74
CA LEU A 300 12.00 -19.16 -11.76
C LEU A 300 12.10 -20.59 -12.28
N ILE A 301 13.33 -21.06 -12.55
CA ILE A 301 13.58 -22.45 -12.97
C ILE A 301 13.15 -23.43 -11.88
N TRP A 302 13.46 -23.13 -10.61
CA TRP A 302 13.07 -23.97 -9.49
C TRP A 302 11.55 -24.09 -9.38
N TYR A 303 10.82 -22.98 -9.48
CA TYR A 303 9.35 -23.00 -9.46
C TYR A 303 8.78 -23.88 -10.58
N ALA A 304 9.29 -23.72 -11.80
CA ALA A 304 8.84 -24.50 -12.96
C ALA A 304 9.12 -26.00 -12.81
N LYS A 305 10.28 -26.37 -12.25
CA LYS A 305 10.66 -27.77 -12.03
C LYS A 305 9.97 -28.42 -10.83
N ASN A 306 9.42 -27.63 -9.91
CA ASN A 306 8.83 -28.13 -8.66
C ASN A 306 7.39 -27.61 -8.47
N PRO A 307 6.43 -27.93 -9.36
CA PRO A 307 5.09 -27.34 -9.32
C PRO A 307 4.34 -27.64 -8.02
N GLY A 308 4.44 -28.87 -7.49
CA GLY A 308 3.81 -29.25 -6.22
C GLY A 308 4.34 -28.45 -5.02
N LYS A 309 5.67 -28.37 -4.87
CA LYS A 309 6.30 -27.57 -3.80
C LYS A 309 6.01 -26.08 -3.97
N THR A 310 5.99 -25.60 -5.22
CA THR A 310 5.63 -24.22 -5.55
C THR A 310 4.22 -23.88 -5.08
N LEU A 311 3.24 -24.76 -5.30
CA LEU A 311 1.87 -24.53 -4.86
C LEU A 311 1.78 -24.45 -3.32
N VAL A 312 2.43 -25.37 -2.62
CA VAL A 312 2.50 -25.37 -1.15
C VAL A 312 3.15 -24.09 -0.63
N LEU A 313 4.30 -23.69 -1.17
CA LEU A 313 4.98 -22.46 -0.78
C LEU A 313 4.16 -21.22 -1.14
N SER A 314 3.44 -21.23 -2.27
CA SER A 314 2.56 -20.12 -2.66
C SER A 314 1.42 -19.93 -1.67
N PHE A 315 0.84 -21.03 -1.18
CA PHE A 315 -0.18 -20.97 -0.12
C PHE A 315 0.39 -20.40 1.18
N LYS A 316 1.56 -20.87 1.64
CA LYS A 316 2.21 -20.34 2.86
C LYS A 316 2.57 -18.86 2.72
N LYS A 317 3.12 -18.45 1.56
CA LYS A 317 3.43 -17.04 1.26
C LYS A 317 2.18 -16.16 1.30
N SER A 318 1.09 -16.68 0.76
CA SER A 318 -0.21 -16.03 0.79
C SER A 318 -0.72 -15.87 2.22
N GLU A 319 -0.65 -16.92 3.03
CA GLU A 319 -0.99 -16.87 4.46
C GLU A 319 -0.18 -15.79 5.18
N PHE A 320 1.14 -15.75 4.98
CA PHE A 320 2.02 -14.77 5.63
C PHE A 320 1.76 -13.34 5.18
N PHE A 321 1.47 -13.10 3.90
CA PHE A 321 1.05 -11.78 3.40
C PHE A 321 -0.22 -11.27 4.11
N TRP A 322 -1.16 -12.17 4.40
CA TRP A 322 -2.42 -11.84 5.07
C TRP A 322 -2.38 -11.98 6.59
N SER A 323 -1.29 -12.48 7.15
CA SER A 323 -1.17 -12.77 8.58
C SER A 323 -1.40 -11.54 9.47
N PRO A 324 -1.82 -11.72 10.73
CA PRO A 324 -1.89 -10.64 11.70
C PRO A 324 -0.50 -10.09 12.03
N TRP A 325 -0.46 -8.97 12.75
CA TRP A 325 0.80 -8.31 13.14
C TRP A 325 1.48 -9.00 14.33
N SER A 326 0.71 -9.72 15.13
CA SER A 326 1.09 -10.42 16.36
C SER A 326 0.29 -11.72 16.49
N GLY A 327 0.67 -12.59 17.44
CA GLY A 327 0.03 -13.87 17.67
C GLY A 327 0.50 -15.01 16.76
N PRO A 328 -0.18 -16.16 16.79
CA PRO A 328 0.37 -17.45 16.34
C PRO A 328 0.51 -17.61 14.83
N LEU A 329 -0.20 -16.80 14.03
CA LEU A 329 -0.07 -16.81 12.56
C LEU A 329 0.83 -15.68 12.05
N ALA A 330 1.26 -14.75 12.91
CA ALA A 330 2.03 -13.60 12.49
C ALA A 330 3.36 -14.04 11.87
N ASN A 331 3.62 -13.57 10.63
CA ASN A 331 4.87 -13.85 9.95
C ASN A 331 5.26 -12.70 9.03
N GLY A 332 6.48 -12.22 9.23
CA GLY A 332 7.06 -11.15 8.43
C GLY A 332 7.95 -10.23 9.26
N THR A 333 8.27 -9.09 8.67
CA THR A 333 9.26 -8.16 9.23
C THR A 333 8.64 -7.03 10.07
N MET A 334 7.36 -7.13 10.45
CA MET A 334 6.66 -6.11 11.25
C MET A 334 6.86 -6.25 12.77
N ALA A 335 7.87 -6.99 13.25
CA ALA A 335 8.18 -7.08 14.67
C ALA A 335 8.49 -5.71 15.31
N ARG A 336 9.04 -4.77 14.52
CA ARG A 336 9.30 -3.37 14.94
C ARG A 336 8.18 -2.41 14.56
N ASN A 337 7.00 -2.92 14.22
CA ASN A 337 5.83 -2.09 14.02
C ASN A 337 5.55 -1.30 15.30
N PRO A 338 5.40 0.03 15.23
CA PRO A 338 4.95 0.85 16.35
C PRO A 338 3.76 0.28 17.11
N TRP A 339 2.83 -0.36 16.41
CA TRP A 339 1.68 -1.02 17.02
C TRP A 339 2.08 -2.11 18.02
N ALA A 340 3.13 -2.90 17.75
CA ALA A 340 3.56 -3.98 18.63
C ALA A 340 3.98 -3.48 20.03
N LYS A 341 4.33 -2.19 20.17
CA LYS A 341 4.67 -1.58 21.47
C LYS A 341 3.46 -1.40 22.40
N ILE A 342 2.26 -1.31 21.82
CA ILE A 342 1.01 -1.07 22.56
C ILE A 342 -0.05 -2.13 22.27
N ASP A 343 0.34 -3.22 21.59
CA ASP A 343 -0.56 -4.28 21.18
C ASP A 343 -1.02 -5.06 22.41
N PRO A 344 -2.34 -5.09 22.71
CA PRO A 344 -2.87 -5.86 23.83
C PRO A 344 -2.49 -7.35 23.77
N VAL A 345 -2.36 -7.93 22.57
CA VAL A 345 -1.97 -9.34 22.40
C VAL A 345 -0.57 -9.58 22.97
N HIS A 346 0.36 -8.66 22.72
CA HIS A 346 1.73 -8.78 23.22
C HIS A 346 1.80 -8.69 24.74
N ASN A 347 0.96 -7.84 25.36
CA ASN A 347 0.86 -7.75 26.81
C ASN A 347 0.28 -9.04 27.44
N ILE A 348 -0.68 -9.68 26.77
CA ILE A 348 -1.26 -10.96 27.23
C ILE A 348 -0.20 -12.08 27.19
N GLU A 349 0.61 -12.14 26.13
CA GLU A 349 1.65 -13.14 25.92
C GLU A 349 2.75 -13.16 27.01
N GLN A 350 2.90 -12.09 27.81
CA GLN A 350 3.93 -11.99 28.85
C GLN A 350 3.72 -12.96 30.03
N SER A 351 2.52 -13.49 30.21
CA SER A 351 2.22 -14.51 31.22
C SER A 351 2.19 -15.92 30.63
N PRO A 352 2.59 -16.98 31.37
CA PRO A 352 2.53 -18.35 30.85
C PRO A 352 1.13 -18.80 30.41
N SER A 353 0.10 -18.40 31.16
CA SER A 353 -1.30 -18.67 30.83
C SER A 353 -1.75 -17.88 29.59
N GLY A 354 -1.38 -16.61 29.48
CA GLY A 354 -1.66 -15.79 28.32
C GLY A 354 -0.93 -16.25 27.05
N TYR A 355 0.32 -16.68 27.17
CA TYR A 355 1.06 -17.32 26.07
C TYR A 355 0.31 -18.56 25.56
N THR A 356 -0.16 -19.42 26.48
CA THR A 356 -0.94 -20.62 26.12
C THR A 356 -2.28 -20.25 25.47
N LEU A 357 -2.94 -19.18 25.92
CA LEU A 357 -4.18 -18.67 25.33
C LEU A 357 -3.95 -18.19 23.88
N VAL A 358 -2.89 -17.40 23.66
CA VAL A 358 -2.60 -16.79 22.36
C VAL A 358 -2.02 -17.79 21.37
N HIS A 359 -1.09 -18.66 21.79
CA HIS A 359 -0.48 -19.65 20.91
C HIS A 359 -1.22 -21.00 20.86
N GLY A 360 -2.18 -21.20 21.75
CA GLY A 360 -3.07 -22.36 21.75
C GLY A 360 -4.13 -22.33 20.65
N TRP A 361 -5.07 -23.27 20.72
CA TRP A 361 -6.11 -23.42 19.70
C TRP A 361 -7.05 -22.20 19.61
N ILE A 362 -7.29 -21.51 20.73
CA ILE A 362 -8.15 -20.30 20.78
C ILE A 362 -7.52 -19.18 19.94
N GLY A 363 -6.30 -18.76 20.26
CA GLY A 363 -5.64 -17.69 19.53
C GLY A 363 -5.38 -18.04 18.06
N LYS A 364 -5.08 -19.30 17.73
CA LYS A 364 -5.01 -19.77 16.34
C LYS A 364 -6.35 -19.61 15.62
N THR A 365 -7.45 -19.98 16.25
CA THR A 365 -8.80 -19.84 15.68
C THR A 365 -9.15 -18.37 15.43
N ILE A 366 -8.89 -17.50 16.41
CA ILE A 366 -9.11 -16.05 16.28
C ILE A 366 -8.27 -15.47 15.14
N SER A 367 -7.00 -15.88 15.02
CA SER A 367 -6.11 -15.42 13.96
C SER A 367 -6.61 -15.81 12.57
N TRP A 368 -7.12 -17.05 12.42
CA TRP A 368 -7.72 -17.50 11.16
C TRP A 368 -9.03 -16.78 10.85
N LEU A 369 -9.90 -16.56 11.85
CA LEU A 369 -11.13 -15.77 11.69
C LEU A 369 -10.83 -14.33 11.27
N TRP A 370 -9.78 -13.72 11.84
CA TRP A 370 -9.34 -12.38 11.46
C TRP A 370 -8.86 -12.34 10.01
N LEU A 371 -7.99 -13.29 9.62
CA LEU A 371 -7.44 -13.40 8.28
C LEU A 371 -8.55 -13.63 7.23
N LEU A 372 -9.33 -14.68 7.40
CA LEU A 372 -10.39 -15.08 6.45
C LEU A 372 -11.55 -14.09 6.46
N GLY A 373 -11.89 -13.54 7.63
CA GLY A 373 -12.91 -12.49 7.77
C GLY A 373 -12.51 -11.21 7.04
N GLY A 374 -11.26 -10.76 7.17
CA GLY A 374 -10.74 -9.61 6.44
C GLY A 374 -10.80 -9.81 4.91
N LEU A 375 -10.38 -10.98 4.43
CA LEU A 375 -10.49 -11.36 3.02
C LEU A 375 -11.94 -11.38 2.53
N ALA A 376 -12.83 -12.04 3.28
CA ALA A 376 -14.25 -12.13 2.93
C ALA A 376 -14.89 -10.74 2.86
N LEU A 377 -14.66 -9.88 3.86
CA LEU A 377 -15.15 -8.51 3.87
C LEU A 377 -14.63 -7.70 2.68
N MET A 378 -13.34 -7.84 2.33
CA MET A 378 -12.75 -7.17 1.18
C MET A 378 -13.45 -7.55 -0.13
N PHE A 379 -13.64 -8.85 -0.39
CA PHE A 379 -14.29 -9.31 -1.63
C PHE A 379 -15.79 -9.04 -1.66
N ILE A 380 -16.48 -9.13 -0.52
CA ILE A 380 -17.90 -8.72 -0.40
C ILE A 380 -18.04 -7.23 -0.69
N GLY A 381 -17.16 -6.40 -0.12
CA GLY A 381 -17.15 -4.95 -0.33
C GLY A 381 -16.88 -4.58 -1.78
N PHE A 382 -15.88 -5.21 -2.41
CA PHE A 382 -15.64 -5.08 -3.83
C PHE A 382 -16.89 -5.41 -4.65
N GLY A 383 -17.48 -6.58 -4.44
CA GLY A 383 -18.67 -7.03 -5.16
C GLY A 383 -19.88 -6.12 -4.93
N TRP A 384 -20.02 -5.53 -3.75
CA TRP A 384 -21.10 -4.60 -3.43
C TRP A 384 -20.93 -3.24 -4.13
N ILE A 385 -19.72 -2.67 -4.12
CA ILE A 385 -19.44 -1.40 -4.81
C ILE A 385 -19.55 -1.59 -6.33
N TRP A 386 -19.01 -2.68 -6.86
CA TRP A 386 -18.97 -2.98 -8.30
C TRP A 386 -20.34 -2.91 -8.99
N ARG A 387 -21.41 -3.26 -8.27
CA ARG A 387 -22.78 -3.34 -8.82
C ARG A 387 -23.53 -2.01 -8.83
N LYS A 388 -22.98 -0.92 -8.26
CA LYS A 388 -23.71 0.34 -8.07
C LYS A 388 -23.73 1.26 -9.28
N GLY A 389 -22.66 1.29 -10.06
CA GLY A 389 -22.51 2.25 -11.15
C GLY A 389 -21.11 2.25 -11.74
N ASP A 390 -20.94 3.04 -12.80
CA ASP A 390 -19.71 3.12 -13.58
C ASP A 390 -18.52 3.68 -12.80
N LEU A 391 -18.74 4.76 -12.04
CA LEU A 391 -17.71 5.38 -11.20
C LEU A 391 -17.38 4.47 -10.03
N GLU A 392 -18.39 3.87 -9.41
CA GLU A 392 -18.22 2.95 -8.29
C GLU A 392 -17.45 1.71 -8.70
N LYS A 393 -17.76 1.14 -9.87
CA LYS A 393 -17.01 0.05 -10.47
C LYS A 393 -15.54 0.41 -10.68
N LEU A 394 -15.25 1.61 -11.20
CA LEU A 394 -13.88 2.10 -11.33
C LEU A 394 -13.19 2.17 -9.96
N ILE A 395 -13.84 2.74 -8.95
CA ILE A 395 -13.30 2.84 -7.58
C ILE A 395 -13.01 1.45 -7.01
N ALA A 396 -13.92 0.49 -7.19
CA ALA A 396 -13.73 -0.89 -6.72
C ALA A 396 -12.52 -1.55 -7.40
N ILE A 397 -12.35 -1.39 -8.72
CA ILE A 397 -11.20 -1.93 -9.46
C ILE A 397 -9.90 -1.26 -8.99
N LEU A 398 -9.88 0.07 -8.90
CA LEU A 398 -8.69 0.82 -8.48
C LEU A 398 -8.29 0.52 -7.03
N ALA A 399 -9.24 0.14 -6.17
CA ALA A 399 -8.94 -0.28 -4.80
C ALA A 399 -8.44 -1.73 -4.72
N LEU A 400 -9.04 -2.67 -5.47
CA LEU A 400 -8.68 -4.09 -5.39
C LEU A 400 -7.39 -4.41 -6.15
N THR A 401 -7.17 -3.77 -7.31
CA THR A 401 -6.06 -4.10 -8.20
C THR A 401 -4.68 -3.98 -7.52
N PRO A 402 -4.35 -2.87 -6.82
CA PRO A 402 -3.07 -2.76 -6.11
C PRO A 402 -2.88 -3.87 -5.07
N VAL A 403 -3.94 -4.23 -4.34
CA VAL A 403 -3.90 -5.26 -3.29
C VAL A 403 -3.58 -6.63 -3.90
N ILE A 404 -4.27 -7.00 -4.99
CA ILE A 404 -4.04 -8.28 -5.67
C ILE A 404 -2.62 -8.33 -6.28
N LEU A 405 -2.15 -7.25 -6.90
CA LEU A 405 -0.81 -7.21 -7.47
C LEU A 405 0.28 -7.28 -6.40
N ALA A 406 0.10 -6.61 -5.26
CA ALA A 406 1.03 -6.72 -4.13
C ALA A 406 1.05 -8.14 -3.55
N TRP A 407 -0.12 -8.78 -3.44
CA TRP A 407 -0.26 -10.16 -2.97
C TRP A 407 0.41 -11.16 -3.92
N ILE A 408 0.16 -11.07 -5.22
CA ILE A 408 0.81 -11.93 -6.24
C ILE A 408 2.33 -11.71 -6.25
N SER A 409 2.78 -10.45 -6.13
CA SER A 409 4.21 -10.15 -6.03
C SER A 409 4.86 -10.79 -4.79
N SER A 410 4.16 -10.82 -3.65
CA SER A 410 4.61 -11.52 -2.44
C SER A 410 4.66 -13.04 -2.64
N ILE A 411 3.66 -13.64 -3.31
CA ILE A 411 3.67 -15.06 -3.66
C ILE A 411 4.87 -15.42 -4.55
N GLY A 412 5.19 -14.58 -5.54
CA GLY A 412 6.33 -14.80 -6.43
C GLY A 412 7.70 -14.63 -5.75
N THR A 413 7.76 -13.92 -4.63
CA THR A 413 9.00 -13.59 -3.90
C THR A 413 9.03 -14.30 -2.54
N ILE A 414 8.53 -13.63 -1.51
CA ILE A 414 8.42 -14.12 -0.14
C ILE A 414 7.12 -13.60 0.50
N GLY A 415 6.51 -14.40 1.36
CA GLY A 415 5.38 -14.02 2.17
C GLY A 415 5.82 -13.15 3.33
N ASP A 416 5.29 -11.94 3.42
CA ASP A 416 5.55 -11.01 4.52
C ASP A 416 4.35 -10.06 4.66
N HIS A 417 3.75 -10.00 5.86
CA HIS A 417 2.63 -9.10 6.15
C HIS A 417 2.96 -7.61 5.96
N ARG A 418 4.24 -7.22 5.99
CA ARG A 418 4.72 -5.85 5.74
C ARG A 418 4.38 -5.39 4.34
N PHE A 419 4.47 -6.28 3.35
CA PHE A 419 4.19 -5.95 1.96
C PHE A 419 2.72 -5.63 1.70
N ARG A 420 1.84 -5.90 2.68
CA ARG A 420 0.44 -5.47 2.65
C ARG A 420 0.28 -3.98 2.99
N VAL A 421 1.14 -3.41 3.85
CA VAL A 421 0.98 -2.03 4.37
C VAL A 421 0.82 -0.98 3.27
N PRO A 422 1.63 -0.96 2.20
CA PRO A 422 1.49 0.01 1.10
C PRO A 422 0.12 -0.01 0.38
N THR A 423 -0.63 -1.11 0.48
CA THR A 423 -1.96 -1.26 -0.16
C THR A 423 -3.08 -1.43 0.87
N MET A 424 -2.76 -1.40 2.16
CA MET A 424 -3.70 -1.70 3.23
C MET A 424 -4.83 -0.67 3.32
N GLY A 425 -4.57 0.61 3.04
CA GLY A 425 -5.61 1.63 3.10
C GLY A 425 -6.77 1.37 2.13
N VAL A 426 -6.46 0.94 0.90
CA VAL A 426 -7.50 0.57 -0.08
C VAL A 426 -8.14 -0.79 0.21
N SER A 427 -7.40 -1.72 0.82
CA SER A 427 -7.98 -2.98 1.34
C SER A 427 -8.99 -2.71 2.47
N LEU A 428 -8.66 -1.86 3.45
CA LEU A 428 -9.54 -1.49 4.55
C LEU A 428 -10.79 -0.76 4.06
N PHE A 429 -10.65 0.12 3.05
CA PHE A 429 -11.81 0.74 2.41
C PHE A 429 -12.80 -0.31 1.87
N LEU A 430 -12.30 -1.35 1.20
CA LEU A 430 -13.13 -2.45 0.72
C LEU A 430 -13.72 -3.26 1.88
N GLN A 431 -12.96 -3.54 2.93
CA GLN A 431 -13.47 -4.25 4.12
C GLN A 431 -14.60 -3.48 4.81
N VAL A 432 -14.47 -2.16 4.97
CA VAL A 432 -15.53 -1.28 5.49
C VAL A 432 -16.77 -1.33 4.60
N ALA A 433 -16.59 -1.32 3.29
CA ALA A 433 -17.70 -1.49 2.36
C ALA A 433 -18.40 -2.85 2.52
N GLY A 434 -17.63 -3.92 2.74
CA GLY A 434 -18.15 -5.26 3.01
C GLY A 434 -18.97 -5.32 4.29
N ALA A 435 -18.45 -4.74 5.38
CA ALA A 435 -19.14 -4.70 6.67
C ALA A 435 -20.47 -3.94 6.57
N ILE A 436 -20.48 -2.81 5.87
CA ILE A 436 -21.70 -2.02 5.63
C ILE A 436 -22.68 -2.78 4.72
N ALA A 437 -22.19 -3.47 3.70
CA ALA A 437 -23.03 -4.30 2.83
C ALA A 437 -23.74 -5.42 3.62
N LEU A 438 -23.01 -6.11 4.50
CA LEU A 438 -23.56 -7.14 5.38
C LEU A 438 -24.58 -6.56 6.35
N LYS A 439 -24.28 -5.42 6.99
CA LYS A 439 -25.23 -4.72 7.87
C LYS A 439 -26.54 -4.40 7.15
N ILE A 440 -26.47 -3.82 5.94
CA ILE A 440 -27.66 -3.49 5.15
C ILE A 440 -28.46 -4.75 4.80
N LYS A 441 -27.77 -5.84 4.41
CA LYS A 441 -28.44 -7.12 4.11
C LYS A 441 -29.14 -7.67 5.35
N PHE A 442 -28.47 -7.67 6.50
CA PHE A 442 -29.02 -8.15 7.77
C PHE A 442 -30.26 -7.35 8.20
N MET A 443 -30.19 -6.01 8.19
CA MET A 443 -31.33 -5.16 8.56
C MET A 443 -32.55 -5.38 7.67
N LYS A 444 -32.34 -5.64 6.37
CA LYS A 444 -33.43 -5.99 5.45
C LYS A 444 -34.08 -7.32 5.80
N THR A 445 -33.27 -8.36 6.02
CA THR A 445 -33.77 -9.69 6.36
C THR A 445 -34.47 -9.70 7.72
N ALA A 446 -34.01 -8.90 8.68
CA ALA A 446 -34.59 -8.78 10.01
C ALA A 446 -35.84 -7.87 10.07
N GLY A 447 -36.31 -7.31 8.96
CA GLY A 447 -37.46 -6.39 8.93
C GLY A 447 -37.21 -5.02 9.57
N LEU A 448 -35.97 -4.72 9.99
CA LEU A 448 -35.58 -3.49 10.71
C LEU A 448 -35.36 -2.28 9.79
N SER A 449 -35.72 -2.40 8.50
CA SER A 449 -35.55 -1.37 7.47
C SER A 449 -36.22 -0.03 7.81
N ALA A 450 -37.25 -0.06 8.68
CA ALA A 450 -37.99 1.12 9.11
C ALA A 450 -37.23 2.02 10.12
N LEU A 451 -36.12 1.52 10.71
CA LEU A 451 -35.31 2.24 11.70
C LEU A 451 -34.12 3.00 11.08
N GLU A 452 -33.84 2.86 9.78
CA GLU A 452 -32.88 3.75 9.12
C GLU A 452 -33.54 5.13 8.95
N PRO A 453 -32.93 6.23 9.45
CA PRO A 453 -33.41 7.56 9.12
C PRO A 453 -33.38 7.71 7.60
N LYS A 454 -34.57 7.78 6.99
CA LYS A 454 -34.72 8.10 5.57
C LYS A 454 -33.86 9.34 5.32
N ALA A 455 -32.88 9.21 4.42
CA ALA A 455 -32.10 10.35 3.99
C ALA A 455 -33.10 11.38 3.48
N SER A 456 -33.31 12.44 4.26
CA SER A 456 -34.30 13.46 3.97
C SER A 456 -33.97 14.02 2.60
N ALA A 457 -34.90 13.88 1.65
CA ALA A 457 -34.93 14.73 0.48
C ALA A 457 -35.14 16.16 0.98
N ARG A 458 -34.05 16.93 1.08
CA ARG A 458 -34.04 18.38 1.16
C ARG A 458 -32.84 18.89 0.38
#